data_AF-A0A7C2XRB8-F1
#
_entry.id   AF-A0A7C2XRB8-F1
#
_cell.length_a   1.000
_cell.length_b   1.000
_cell.length_c   1.000
_cell.angle_alpha   90.00
_cell.angle_beta   90.00
_cell.angle_gamma   90.00
#
_symmetry.space_group_name_H-M   'P 1'
#
loop_
_entity.id
_entity.type
_entity.pdbx_description
1 polymer ?
#
loop_
_entity_poly.entity_id
_entity_poly.type
_entity_poly.pdbx_seq_one_letter_code
_entity_poly.pdbx_strand_id
1 'polypeptide(L)'
;MVIIFTSLLFAQSAFGQYFDTPGLVNRLPVETGGYIFEVIIVASFDIPDYQFSSEEKRLSLIISTSVSNNLAEIQIPKNLINGNFTFYLNGQEISADVKTNEKISFITMEFPGKGLHKLDIIGTTYLPEFSEIAQLVLATSLIGILFLNKFRKKIIH
;
A
#
# COMPACT_ATOMS: atom_id res chain seq x y z
N MET A 1 19.60 9.66 16.48
CA MET A 1 19.24 8.52 15.61
C MET A 1 18.33 7.62 16.44
N VAL A 2 17.02 7.70 16.23
CA VAL A 2 16.05 6.88 17.00
C VAL A 2 15.85 5.60 16.23
N ILE A 3 16.36 4.49 16.76
CA ILE A 3 16.13 3.15 16.22
C ILE A 3 14.81 2.69 16.83
N ILE A 4 13.74 2.75 16.06
CA ILE A 4 12.45 2.16 16.46
C ILE A 4 12.59 0.66 16.24
N PHE A 5 12.73 -0.09 17.33
CA PHE A 5 12.57 -1.54 17.35
C PHE A 5 11.09 -1.83 17.06
N THR A 6 10.74 -2.07 15.80
CA THR A 6 9.42 -2.59 15.45
C THR A 6 9.35 -4.02 15.93
N SER A 7 8.57 -4.24 16.99
CA SER A 7 8.19 -5.55 17.48
C SER A 7 7.58 -6.35 16.32
N LEU A 8 8.23 -7.45 15.96
CA LEU A 8 7.76 -8.43 14.99
C LEU A 8 6.55 -9.15 15.60
N LEU A 9 5.38 -8.54 15.51
CA LEU A 9 4.12 -9.23 15.75
C LEU A 9 3.94 -10.19 14.58
N PHE A 10 4.29 -11.46 14.79
CA PHE A 10 3.73 -12.55 13.99
C PHE A 10 2.23 -12.54 14.27
N ALA A 11 1.48 -11.70 13.54
CA ALA A 11 0.07 -11.95 13.34
C ALA A 11 0.01 -13.39 12.82
N GLN A 12 -0.65 -14.28 13.56
CA GLN A 12 -0.92 -15.63 13.08
C GLN A 12 -1.60 -15.46 11.73
N SER A 13 -0.83 -15.69 10.70
CA SER A 13 -1.25 -15.38 9.37
C SER A 13 -2.23 -16.42 8.91
N ALA A 14 -3.27 -15.97 8.23
CA ALA A 14 -4.09 -16.83 7.39
C ALA A 14 -3.26 -17.56 6.30
N PHE A 15 -1.96 -17.22 6.11
CA PHE A 15 -1.02 -17.80 5.12
C PHE A 15 -1.02 -19.33 5.02
N GLY A 16 -1.39 -20.06 6.07
CA GLY A 16 -1.47 -21.53 6.06
C GLY A 16 -2.81 -22.12 5.67
N GLN A 17 -3.87 -21.30 5.50
CA GLN A 17 -5.21 -21.78 5.18
C GLN A 17 -5.47 -21.88 3.67
N TYR A 18 -4.77 -21.10 2.86
CA TYR A 18 -5.04 -21.02 1.41
C TYR A 18 -4.02 -21.77 0.55
N PHE A 19 -2.86 -22.12 1.11
CA PHE A 19 -1.85 -22.87 0.40
C PHE A 19 -1.76 -24.31 0.91
N ASP A 20 -1.84 -25.27 0.00
CA ASP A 20 -1.58 -26.70 0.29
C ASP A 20 -0.09 -27.00 0.55
N THR A 21 0.79 -26.04 0.23
CA THR A 21 2.25 -26.11 0.45
C THR A 21 2.80 -24.75 0.94
N PRO A 22 3.93 -24.70 1.66
CA PRO A 22 4.47 -23.42 2.13
C PRO A 22 4.78 -22.48 0.94
N GLY A 23 4.11 -21.32 0.89
CA GLY A 23 4.38 -20.30 -0.13
C GLY A 23 5.72 -19.58 0.08
N LEU A 24 6.26 -19.02 -1.00
CA LEU A 24 7.44 -18.17 -1.00
C LEU A 24 7.13 -16.82 -0.36
N VAL A 25 7.87 -16.48 0.71
CA VAL A 25 7.71 -15.22 1.42
C VAL A 25 8.60 -14.15 0.78
N ASN A 26 7.98 -13.07 0.33
CA ASN A 26 8.61 -11.89 -0.25
C ASN A 26 8.31 -10.66 0.62
N ARG A 27 9.33 -9.85 0.89
CA ARG A 27 9.23 -8.60 1.66
C ARG A 27 9.71 -7.46 0.77
N LEU A 28 8.79 -6.63 0.31
CA LEU A 28 9.06 -5.58 -0.68
C LEU A 28 9.13 -4.23 0.04
N PRO A 29 10.32 -3.63 0.22
CA PRO A 29 10.42 -2.26 0.73
C PRO A 29 9.96 -1.26 -0.33
N VAL A 30 8.93 -0.48 0.00
CA VAL A 30 8.41 0.61 -0.84
C VAL A 30 8.85 1.94 -0.22
N GLU A 31 9.78 2.62 -0.89
CA GLU A 31 10.27 3.92 -0.45
C GLU A 31 9.46 5.05 -1.10
N THR A 32 8.74 5.83 -0.28
CA THR A 32 7.89 6.91 -0.78
C THR A 32 7.51 7.89 0.32
N GLY A 33 7.29 9.16 -0.02
CA GLY A 33 6.94 10.20 0.95
C GLY A 33 7.96 10.42 2.08
N GLY A 34 9.20 9.95 1.94
CA GLY A 34 10.23 10.00 2.98
C GLY A 34 10.17 8.84 3.99
N TYR A 35 9.37 7.81 3.73
CA TYR A 35 9.21 6.61 4.57
C TYR A 35 9.51 5.34 3.78
N ILE A 36 9.74 4.25 4.50
CA ILE A 36 9.85 2.90 3.93
C ILE A 36 8.69 2.07 4.47
N PHE A 37 7.89 1.51 3.58
CA PHE A 37 6.77 0.62 3.90
C PHE A 37 7.12 -0.79 3.47
N GLU A 38 6.89 -1.78 4.34
CA GLU A 38 7.10 -3.19 3.99
C GLU A 38 5.79 -3.79 3.50
N VAL A 39 5.73 -4.18 2.22
CA VAL A 39 4.65 -5.01 1.67
C VAL A 39 5.08 -6.47 1.77
N ILE A 40 4.26 -7.30 2.41
CA ILE A 40 4.56 -8.72 2.62
C ILE A 40 3.70 -9.54 1.67
N ILE A 41 4.33 -10.44 0.92
CA ILE A 41 3.65 -11.30 -0.05
C ILE A 41 4.04 -12.74 0.20
N VAL A 42 3.05 -13.63 0.31
CA VAL A 42 3.26 -15.08 0.31
C VAL A 42 2.65 -15.61 -0.99
N ALA A 43 3.46 -16.23 -1.84
CA ALA A 43 3.02 -16.62 -3.17
C ALA A 43 3.60 -17.97 -3.62
N SER A 44 2.94 -18.59 -4.59
CA SER A 44 3.39 -19.81 -5.26
C SER A 44 4.37 -19.56 -6.43
N PHE A 45 4.82 -18.32 -6.59
CA PHE A 45 5.62 -17.83 -7.71
C PHE A 45 6.70 -16.86 -7.26
N ASP A 46 7.68 -16.61 -8.13
CA ASP A 46 8.75 -15.65 -7.90
C ASP A 46 8.32 -14.24 -8.29
N ILE A 47 8.85 -13.24 -7.56
CA ILE A 47 8.64 -11.82 -7.83
C ILE A 47 10.01 -11.18 -8.10
N PRO A 48 10.55 -11.29 -9.34
CA PRO A 48 11.87 -10.76 -9.67
C PRO A 48 12.00 -9.24 -9.56
N ASP A 49 10.90 -8.48 -9.71
CA ASP A 49 10.92 -7.03 -9.67
C ASP A 49 9.56 -6.44 -9.27
N TYR A 50 9.56 -5.21 -8.77
CA TYR A 50 8.35 -4.45 -8.43
C TYR A 50 8.57 -2.94 -8.54
N GLN A 51 7.49 -2.22 -8.79
CA GLN A 51 7.51 -0.76 -8.90
C GLN A 51 6.32 -0.14 -8.16
N PHE A 52 6.53 1.05 -7.61
CA PHE A 52 5.47 1.79 -6.94
C PHE A 52 5.31 3.19 -7.56
N SER A 53 4.07 3.58 -7.84
CA SER A 53 3.70 4.92 -8.29
C SER A 53 2.77 5.57 -7.27
N SER A 54 3.21 6.66 -6.65
CA SER A 54 2.38 7.44 -5.71
C SER A 54 1.25 8.19 -6.42
N GLU A 55 1.47 8.62 -7.66
CA GLU A 55 0.48 9.35 -8.46
C GLU A 55 -0.71 8.44 -8.80
N GLU A 56 -0.39 7.25 -9.33
CA GLU A 56 -1.37 6.24 -9.71
C GLU A 56 -1.84 5.40 -8.52
N LYS A 57 -1.17 5.50 -7.36
CA LYS A 57 -1.45 4.70 -6.15
C LYS A 57 -1.33 3.20 -6.44
N ARG A 58 -0.34 2.87 -7.27
CA ARG A 58 -0.17 1.56 -7.92
C ARG A 58 1.09 0.87 -7.42
N LEU A 59 0.94 -0.38 -6.97
CA LEU A 59 2.03 -1.33 -6.80
C LEU A 59 1.99 -2.32 -7.97
N SER A 60 3.04 -2.32 -8.79
CA SER A 60 3.23 -3.23 -9.91
C SER A 60 4.21 -4.33 -9.52
N LEU A 61 3.84 -5.60 -9.70
CA LEU A 61 4.68 -6.76 -9.46
C LEU A 61 4.99 -7.44 -10.79
N ILE A 62 6.26 -7.72 -11.04
CA ILE A 62 6.68 -8.62 -12.12
C ILE A 62 6.75 -10.02 -11.51
N ILE A 63 6.00 -10.94 -12.08
CA ILE A 63 5.84 -12.31 -11.61
C ILE A 63 6.49 -13.26 -12.62
N SER A 64 7.23 -14.24 -12.14
CA SER A 64 7.74 -15.37 -12.93
C SER A 64 7.26 -16.67 -12.31
N THR A 65 6.53 -17.48 -13.09
CA THR A 65 5.95 -18.73 -12.59
C THR A 65 6.06 -19.88 -13.59
N SER A 66 6.30 -21.09 -13.08
CA SER A 66 6.33 -22.33 -13.86
C SER A 66 5.05 -23.17 -13.72
N VAL A 67 4.17 -22.79 -12.78
CA VAL A 67 2.90 -23.46 -12.48
C VAL A 67 1.74 -22.75 -13.15
N SER A 68 0.71 -23.50 -13.52
CA SER A 68 -0.45 -22.95 -14.26
C SER A 68 -1.51 -22.33 -13.36
N ASN A 69 -1.50 -22.63 -12.07
CA ASN A 69 -2.41 -22.06 -11.10
C ASN A 69 -1.59 -21.36 -10.01
N ASN A 70 -1.78 -20.05 -9.88
CA ASN A 70 -0.97 -19.19 -9.04
C ASN A 70 -1.82 -18.63 -7.92
N LEU A 71 -1.37 -18.83 -6.70
CA LEU A 71 -1.96 -18.28 -5.48
C LEU A 71 -1.03 -17.24 -4.86
N ALA A 72 -1.61 -16.15 -4.35
CA ALA A 72 -0.92 -15.13 -3.59
C ALA A 72 -1.78 -14.57 -2.46
N GLU A 73 -1.14 -14.34 -1.31
CA GLU A 73 -1.63 -13.54 -0.20
C GLU A 73 -0.72 -12.32 -0.02
N ILE A 74 -1.31 -11.13 -0.03
CA ILE A 74 -0.59 -9.85 -0.04
C ILE A 74 -1.07 -9.01 1.14
N GLN A 75 -0.14 -8.51 1.94
CA GLN A 75 -0.39 -7.58 3.03
C GLN A 75 0.17 -6.20 2.68
N ILE A 76 -0.71 -5.23 2.50
CA ILE A 76 -0.35 -3.85 2.18
C ILE A 76 -0.64 -2.95 3.39
N PRO A 77 0.35 -2.17 3.86
CA PRO A 77 0.12 -1.16 4.89
C PRO A 77 -0.93 -0.13 4.44
N LYS A 78 -1.95 0.11 5.27
CA LYS A 78 -3.02 1.08 4.95
C LYS A 78 -2.55 2.53 4.95
N ASN A 79 -1.42 2.79 5.59
CA ASN A 79 -0.73 4.06 5.52
C ASN A 79 0.15 4.21 4.26
N LEU A 80 0.26 3.19 3.39
CA LEU A 80 0.89 3.28 2.06
C LEU A 80 -0.16 3.56 0.97
N ILE A 81 -1.01 2.56 0.67
CA ILE A 81 -2.17 2.67 -0.22
C ILE A 81 -3.36 1.94 0.41
N ASN A 82 -4.57 2.48 0.23
CA ASN A 82 -5.76 2.00 0.94
C ASN A 82 -7.05 2.36 0.19
N GLY A 83 -8.19 1.93 0.75
CA GLY A 83 -9.54 2.12 0.25
C GLY A 83 -9.98 0.95 -0.62
N ASN A 84 -10.70 1.24 -1.71
CA ASN A 84 -11.07 0.19 -2.65
C ASN A 84 -9.85 -0.17 -3.50
N PHE A 85 -9.70 -1.45 -3.81
CA PHE A 85 -8.62 -1.93 -4.67
C PHE A 85 -9.16 -2.38 -6.02
N THR A 86 -8.39 -2.08 -7.06
CA THR A 86 -8.58 -2.62 -8.42
C THR A 86 -7.31 -3.36 -8.82
N PHE A 87 -7.48 -4.49 -9.50
CA PHE A 87 -6.40 -5.42 -9.83
C PHE A 87 -6.37 -5.67 -11.33
N TYR A 88 -5.18 -5.59 -11.93
CA TYR A 88 -4.97 -5.95 -13.34
C TYR A 88 -3.87 -6.99 -13.48
N LEU A 89 -4.16 -8.07 -14.20
CA LEU A 89 -3.17 -9.03 -14.65
C LEU A 89 -2.94 -8.83 -16.14
N ASN A 90 -1.71 -8.48 -16.52
CA ASN A 90 -1.35 -8.18 -17.92
C ASN A 90 -2.27 -7.14 -18.57
N GLY A 91 -2.74 -6.15 -17.80
CA GLY A 91 -3.65 -5.10 -18.25
C GLY A 91 -5.12 -5.50 -18.31
N GLN A 92 -5.48 -6.76 -18.01
CA GLN A 92 -6.85 -7.20 -17.88
C GLN A 92 -7.29 -7.18 -16.41
N GLU A 93 -8.45 -6.59 -16.14
CA GLU A 93 -8.98 -6.53 -14.77
C GLU A 93 -9.32 -7.93 -14.25
N ILE A 94 -8.98 -8.20 -12.99
CA ILE A 94 -9.26 -9.45 -12.28
C ILE A 94 -9.85 -9.18 -10.91
N SER A 95 -10.54 -10.18 -10.35
CA SER A 95 -11.08 -10.11 -9.00
C SER A 95 -10.11 -10.68 -7.96
N ALA A 96 -10.13 -10.13 -6.76
CA ALA A 96 -9.42 -10.64 -5.58
C ALA A 96 -10.29 -10.47 -4.33
N ASP A 97 -10.09 -11.32 -3.32
CA ASP A 97 -10.72 -11.17 -2.01
C ASP A 97 -9.91 -10.15 -1.19
N VAL A 98 -10.58 -9.11 -0.68
CA VAL A 98 -9.93 -8.06 0.10
C VAL A 98 -10.56 -8.00 1.48
N LYS A 99 -9.74 -8.24 2.50
CA LYS A 99 -10.08 -8.05 3.92
C LYS A 99 -9.19 -6.96 4.49
N THR A 100 -9.66 -6.27 5.50
CA THR A 100 -8.90 -5.15 6.10
C THR A 100 -9.01 -5.19 7.62
N ASN A 101 -7.95 -4.76 8.30
CA ASN A 101 -7.99 -4.42 9.71
C ASN A 101 -7.57 -2.95 9.90
N GLU A 102 -7.20 -2.55 11.12
CA GLU A 102 -6.78 -1.17 11.39
C GLU A 102 -5.50 -0.76 10.66
N LYS A 103 -4.58 -1.70 10.40
CA LYS A 103 -3.21 -1.39 9.93
C LYS A 103 -2.91 -1.86 8.51
N ILE A 104 -3.50 -2.96 8.08
CA ILE A 104 -3.18 -3.62 6.81
C ILE A 104 -4.43 -4.05 6.05
N SER A 105 -4.29 -4.07 4.73
CA SER A 105 -5.21 -4.72 3.81
C SER A 105 -4.62 -6.07 3.42
N PHE A 106 -5.40 -7.13 3.62
CA PHE A 106 -5.10 -8.49 3.24
C PHE A 106 -5.80 -8.79 1.92
N ILE A 107 -5.04 -9.13 0.89
CA ILE A 107 -5.54 -9.44 -0.44
C ILE A 107 -5.21 -10.90 -0.71
N THR A 108 -6.22 -11.70 -1.08
CA THR A 108 -6.03 -13.08 -1.53
C THR A 108 -6.46 -13.18 -2.98
N MET A 109 -5.64 -13.80 -3.81
CA MET A 109 -5.93 -13.92 -5.23
C MET A 109 -5.42 -15.22 -5.84
N GLU A 110 -6.11 -15.63 -6.90
CA GLU A 110 -5.79 -16.76 -7.73
C GLU A 110 -5.79 -16.33 -9.21
N PHE A 111 -4.80 -16.77 -9.99
CA PHE A 111 -4.83 -16.55 -11.43
C PHE A 111 -4.16 -17.68 -12.24
N PRO A 112 -4.67 -17.95 -13.46
CA PRO A 112 -4.08 -18.94 -14.33
C PRO A 112 -2.92 -18.38 -15.16
N GLY A 113 -2.00 -19.26 -15.58
CA GLY A 113 -0.98 -18.94 -16.56
C GLY A 113 0.44 -19.26 -16.08
N LYS A 114 1.35 -19.42 -17.07
CA LYS A 114 2.77 -19.67 -16.87
C LYS A 114 3.59 -18.57 -17.50
N GLY A 115 4.82 -18.41 -17.04
CA GLY A 115 5.79 -17.47 -17.58
C GLY A 115 5.75 -16.15 -16.84
N LEU A 116 5.97 -15.06 -17.60
CA LEU A 116 6.03 -13.71 -17.05
C LEU A 116 4.65 -13.07 -17.03
N HIS A 117 4.29 -12.51 -15.88
CA HIS A 117 3.07 -11.74 -15.71
C HIS A 117 3.37 -10.41 -15.04
N LYS A 118 2.55 -9.40 -15.33
CA LYS A 118 2.53 -8.14 -14.58
C LYS A 118 1.22 -8.06 -13.81
N LEU A 119 1.32 -7.92 -12.50
CA LEU A 119 0.18 -7.67 -11.62
C LEU A 119 0.21 -6.23 -11.13
N ASP A 120 -0.83 -5.46 -11.43
CA ASP A 120 -1.01 -4.10 -10.92
C ASP A 120 -2.07 -4.10 -9.82
N ILE A 121 -1.72 -3.58 -8.65
CA ILE A 121 -2.59 -3.41 -7.48
C ILE A 121 -2.76 -1.91 -7.24
N ILE A 122 -3.98 -1.41 -7.38
CA ILE A 122 -4.27 0.03 -7.37
C ILE A 122 -5.21 0.33 -6.21
N GLY A 123 -4.80 1.19 -5.27
CA GLY A 123 -5.64 1.70 -4.20
C GLY A 123 -6.34 3.02 -4.57
N THR A 124 -7.34 3.45 -3.80
CA THR A 124 -7.98 4.77 -4.00
C THR A 124 -7.24 5.90 -3.30
N THR A 125 -6.47 5.60 -2.25
CA THR A 125 -5.73 6.59 -1.46
C THR A 125 -4.25 6.24 -1.36
N TYR A 126 -3.42 7.26 -1.17
CA TYR A 126 -1.98 7.17 -0.95
C TYR A 126 -1.60 8.08 0.22
N LEU A 127 -0.82 7.56 1.18
CA LEU A 127 -0.47 8.19 2.46
C LEU A 127 -1.62 9.02 3.07
N PRO A 128 -2.79 8.39 3.36
CA PRO A 128 -4.01 9.11 3.71
C PRO A 128 -3.87 10.03 4.94
N GLU A 129 -2.93 9.75 5.85
CA GLU A 129 -2.67 10.56 7.04
C GLU A 129 -2.25 12.01 6.73
N PHE A 130 -1.63 12.29 5.57
CA PHE A 130 -1.29 13.66 5.20
C PHE A 130 -2.48 14.49 4.73
N SER A 131 -3.55 13.85 4.22
CA SER A 131 -4.75 14.57 3.77
C SER A 131 -5.42 15.33 4.92
N GLU A 132 -5.50 14.70 6.10
CA GLU A 132 -6.11 15.30 7.29
C GLU A 132 -5.26 16.43 7.86
N ILE A 133 -3.94 16.22 7.98
CA ILE A 133 -3.02 17.23 8.53
C ILE A 133 -2.90 18.43 7.58
N ALA A 134 -2.84 18.22 6.26
CA ALA A 134 -2.72 19.29 5.29
C ALA A 134 -3.90 20.28 5.37
N GLN A 135 -5.12 19.77 5.53
CA GLN A 135 -6.31 20.62 5.70
C GLN A 135 -6.24 21.45 6.98
N LEU A 136 -5.77 20.86 8.09
CA LEU A 136 -5.61 21.57 9.36
C LEU A 136 -4.53 22.67 9.28
N VAL A 137 -3.39 22.37 8.65
CA VAL A 137 -2.30 23.34 8.43
C VAL A 137 -2.78 24.49 7.53
N LEU A 138 -3.54 24.19 6.48
CA LEU A 138 -4.16 25.20 5.62
C LEU A 138 -5.16 26.07 6.39
N ALA A 139 -6.04 25.47 7.20
CA ALA A 139 -7.02 26.23 7.99
C ALA A 139 -6.34 27.14 9.03
N THR A 140 -5.36 26.63 9.76
CA THR A 140 -4.64 27.39 10.78
C THR A 140 -3.81 28.53 10.18
N SER A 141 -3.16 28.30 9.02
CA SER A 141 -2.43 29.36 8.30
C SER A 141 -3.36 30.47 7.80
N LEU A 142 -4.54 30.12 7.24
CA LEU A 142 -5.53 31.10 6.78
C LEU A 142 -6.06 31.95 7.94
N ILE A 143 -6.39 31.32 9.07
CA ILE A 143 -6.80 32.02 10.30
C ILE A 143 -5.68 32.98 10.74
N GLY A 144 -4.43 32.51 10.78
CA GLY A 144 -3.27 33.33 11.12
C GLY A 144 -3.16 34.58 10.25
N ILE A 145 -3.27 34.44 8.93
CA ILE A 145 -3.23 35.57 7.98
C ILE A 145 -4.36 36.58 8.23
N LEU A 146 -5.58 36.10 8.48
CA LEU A 146 -6.74 36.96 8.77
C LEU A 146 -6.54 37.76 10.07
N PHE A 147 -6.02 37.11 11.12
CA PHE A 147 -5.71 37.79 12.38
C PHE A 147 -4.59 38.82 12.21
N LEU A 148 -3.50 38.49 11.51
CA LEU A 148 -2.42 39.44 11.19
C LEU A 148 -2.94 40.69 10.47
N ASN A 149 -3.84 40.53 9.50
CA ASN A 149 -4.42 41.65 8.76
C ASN A 149 -5.33 42.54 9.65
N LYS A 150 -6.06 41.94 10.60
CA LYS A 150 -6.88 42.69 11.56
C LYS A 150 -6.02 43.50 12.52
N PHE A 151 -4.90 42.94 12.99
CA PHE A 151 -3.94 43.65 13.84
C PHE A 151 -3.24 44.80 13.10
N ARG A 152 -2.81 44.61 11.83
CA ARG A 152 -2.23 45.71 11.02
C ARG A 152 -3.19 46.90 10.87
N LYS A 153 -4.47 46.66 10.61
CA LYS A 153 -5.47 47.76 10.50
C LYS A 153 -5.69 48.51 11.81
N LYS A 154 -5.50 47.84 12.96
CA LYS A 154 -5.73 48.41 14.30
C LYS A 154 -4.54 49.23 14.82
N ILE A 155 -3.36 49.12 14.21
CA ILE A 155 -2.13 49.84 14.57
C ILE A 155 -1.95 51.14 13.76
N ILE A 156 -2.68 51.29 12.64
CA ILE A 156 -2.56 52.43 11.70
C ILE A 156 -3.69 53.47 11.92
N HIS A 157 -4.33 53.46 13.08
CA HIS A 157 -5.26 54.50 13.56
C HIS A 157 -4.94 54.79 15.03
#